data_AF-A0A949V6E0-F1
#
_entry.id   AF-A0A949V6E0-F1
#
_cell.length_a   1.000
_cell.length_b   1.000
_cell.length_c   1.000
_cell.angle_alpha   90.00
_cell.angle_beta   90.00
_cell.angle_gamma   90.00
#
_symmetry.space_group_name_H-M   'P 1'
#
loop_
_entity.id
_entity.type
_entity.pdbx_description
1 polymer ?
#
loop_
_entity_poly.entity_id
_entity_poly.type
_entity_poly.pdbx_seq_one_letter_code
_entity_poly.pdbx_strand_id
1 'polypeptide(L)' 'VATVDGTIIDAYSKFCEISGYNREQVMGRNHRILKSGHHPPSFFVEMWQSISEGRIWQGEIKNRKKDGS' A
#
# COMPACT_ATOMS: atom_id res chain seq x y z
N VAL A 1 -4.98 7.85 -1.74
CA VAL A 1 -6.17 7.40 -0.98
C VAL A 1 -6.52 6.00 -1.44
N ALA A 2 -6.94 5.11 -0.54
CA ALA A 2 -7.36 3.75 -0.86
C ALA A 2 -8.62 3.37 -0.08
N THR A 3 -9.34 2.36 -0.56
CA THR A 3 -10.48 1.75 0.14
C THR A 3 -10.02 0.85 1.29
N VAL A 4 -10.98 0.39 2.09
CA VAL A 4 -10.74 -0.50 3.25
C VAL A 4 -10.19 -1.88 2.90
N ASP A 5 -10.38 -2.34 1.66
CA ASP A 5 -9.76 -3.55 1.12
C ASP A 5 -8.38 -3.28 0.49
N GLY A 6 -7.96 -2.01 0.47
CA GLY A 6 -6.66 -1.57 -0.03
C GLY A 6 -6.61 -1.26 -1.52
N THR A 7 -7.76 -1.10 -2.18
CA THR A 7 -7.80 -0.67 -3.58
C THR A 7 -7.50 0.82 -3.69
N ILE A 8 -6.47 1.17 -4.47
CA ILE A 8 -6.02 2.55 -4.66
C ILE A 8 -7.07 3.30 -5.50
N ILE A 9 -7.70 4.31 -4.89
CA ILE A 9 -8.66 5.19 -5.56
C ILE A 9 -8.02 6.50 -6.01
N ASP A 10 -6.86 6.85 -5.45
CA ASP A 10 -6.12 8.03 -5.85
C ASP A 10 -4.64 7.92 -5.47
N ALA A 11 -3.75 8.39 -6.35
CA ALA A 11 -2.30 8.38 -6.19
C ALA A 11 -1.67 9.69 -6.64
N TYR A 12 -1.12 10.47 -5.71
CA TYR A 12 -0.46 11.75 -6.01
C TYR A 12 0.87 11.53 -6.73
N SER A 13 1.35 12.54 -7.48
CA SER A 13 2.55 12.46 -8.33
C SER A 13 3.77 11.92 -7.59
N LYS A 14 4.01 12.41 -6.36
CA LYS A 14 5.16 12.01 -5.56
C LYS A 14 5.13 10.52 -5.14
N PHE A 15 3.95 9.91 -4.99
CA PHE A 15 3.83 8.46 -4.81
C PHE A 15 4.27 7.70 -6.06
N CYS A 16 3.88 8.18 -7.24
CA CYS A 16 4.29 7.60 -8.52
C CYS A 16 5.82 7.67 -8.70
N GLU A 17 6.42 8.83 -8.40
CA GLU A 17 7.88 9.02 -8.44
C GLU A 17 8.64 8.06 -7.51
N ILE A 18 8.18 7.91 -6.27
CA ILE A 18 8.87 7.08 -5.27
C ILE A 18 8.71 5.59 -5.58
N SER A 19 7.50 5.18 -5.99
CA SER A 19 7.18 3.77 -6.25
C SER A 19 7.65 3.27 -7.62
N GLY A 20 7.90 4.17 -8.57
CA GLY A 20 8.24 3.84 -9.96
C GLY A 20 7.05 3.36 -10.80
N TYR A 21 5.82 3.49 -10.29
CA TYR A 21 4.60 3.21 -11.04
C TYR A 21 3.98 4.50 -11.54
N ASN A 22 3.41 4.46 -12.75
CA ASN A 22 2.59 5.57 -13.24
C ASN A 22 1.20 5.52 -12.60
N ARG A 23 0.52 6.68 -12.57
CA ARG A 23 -0.82 6.80 -11.97
C ARG A 23 -1.77 5.77 -12.56
N GLU A 24 -1.81 5.65 -13.89
CA GLU A 24 -2.68 4.71 -14.60
C GLU A 24 -2.40 3.24 -14.25
N GLN A 25 -1.18 2.92 -13.81
CA GLN A 25 -0.79 1.57 -13.42
C GLN A 25 -1.23 1.21 -12.01
N VAL A 26 -1.43 2.21 -11.14
CA VAL A 26 -1.77 2.00 -9.72
C VAL A 26 -3.25 2.23 -9.43
N MET A 27 -3.94 3.05 -10.23
CA MET A 27 -5.38 3.29 -10.06
C MET A 27 -6.15 1.97 -10.19
N GLY A 28 -7.03 1.69 -9.23
CA GLY A 28 -7.82 0.47 -9.17
C GLY A 28 -7.02 -0.79 -8.82
N ARG A 29 -5.72 -0.69 -8.54
CA ARG A 29 -4.91 -1.81 -8.05
C ARG A 29 -4.93 -1.84 -6.53
N ASN A 30 -4.78 -3.05 -5.99
CA ASN A 30 -4.60 -3.24 -4.57
C ASN A 30 -3.19 -2.78 -4.14
N HIS A 31 -3.08 -2.10 -2.99
CA HIS A 31 -1.83 -1.53 -2.48
C HIS A 31 -0.72 -2.57 -2.27
N ARG A 32 -1.09 -3.86 -2.19
CA ARG A 32 -0.16 -5.01 -2.16
C ARG A 32 0.82 -5.08 -3.34
N ILE A 33 0.61 -4.33 -4.43
CA ILE A 33 1.59 -4.21 -5.52
C ILE A 33 2.98 -3.73 -5.04
N LEU A 34 3.04 -3.00 -3.92
CA LEU A 34 4.28 -2.49 -3.34
C LEU A 34 4.90 -3.44 -2.30
N LYS A 35 4.32 -4.63 -2.08
CA LYS A 35 4.73 -5.52 -1.00
C LYS A 35 6.17 -6.00 -1.20
N SER A 36 7.06 -5.63 -0.28
CA SER A 36 8.49 -6.00 -0.36
C SER A 36 8.79 -7.45 0.02
N GLY A 37 7.88 -8.09 0.76
CA GLY A 37 8.10 -9.39 1.41
C GLY A 37 8.86 -9.31 2.74
N HIS A 38 9.25 -8.12 3.19
CA HIS A 38 10.03 -7.93 4.42
C HIS A 38 9.21 -8.19 5.69
N HIS A 39 7.94 -7.77 5.69
CA HIS A 39 7.07 -7.90 6.86
C HIS A 39 6.30 -9.23 6.84
N PRO A 40 6.16 -9.92 7.99
CA PRO A 40 5.42 -11.17 8.06
C PRO A 40 3.93 -10.96 7.75
N PRO A 41 3.19 -12.01 7.36
CA PRO A 41 1.76 -11.88 7.10
C PRO A 41 0.95 -11.30 8.27
N SER A 42 1.32 -11.63 9.52
CA SER A 42 0.67 -11.15 10.74
C SER A 42 0.67 -9.63 10.86
N PHE A 43 1.76 -8.97 10.45
CA PHE A 43 1.88 -7.51 10.45
C PHE A 43 0.75 -6.85 9.63
N PHE A 44 0.45 -7.40 8.45
CA PHE A 44 -0.63 -6.88 7.61
C PHE A 44 -2.02 -7.24 8.15
N VAL A 45 -2.15 -8.37 8.85
CA VAL A 45 -3.41 -8.76 9.51
C VAL A 45 -3.76 -7.75 10.61
N GLU A 46 -2.80 -7.39 11.47
CA GLU A 46 -3.01 -6.39 12.53
C GLU A 46 -3.36 -5.00 11.96
N MET A 47 -2.69 -4.60 10.88
CA MET A 47 -3.00 -3.37 10.16
C MET A 47 -4.44 -3.37 9.63
N TRP A 48 -4.83 -4.41 8.89
CA TRP A 48 -6.17 -4.50 8.31
C TRP A 48 -7.25 -4.62 9.37
N GLN A 49 -6.98 -5.34 10.45
CA GLN A 49 -7.89 -5.42 11.59
C GLN A 49 -8.17 -4.03 12.16
N SER A 50 -7.12 -3.27 12.45
CA SER A 50 -7.25 -1.90 12.97
C SER A 50 -8.06 -0.99 12.04
N ILE A 51 -7.74 -1.02 10.74
CA ILE A 51 -8.44 -0.21 9.72
C ILE A 51 -9.91 -0.62 9.59
N SER A 52 -10.20 -1.93 9.54
CA SER A 52 -11.55 -2.46 9.38
C SER A 52 -12.48 -2.16 10.56
N GLU A 53 -11.90 -2.01 11.75
CA GLU A 53 -12.62 -1.62 12.97
C GLU A 53 -12.77 -0.10 13.12
N GLY A 54 -12.34 0.68 12.12
CA GLY A 54 -12.37 2.15 12.16
C GLY A 54 -11.34 2.77 13.09
N ARG A 55 -10.36 2.00 13.57
CA ARG A 55 -9.25 2.49 14.39
C ARG A 55 -8.15 3.07 13.51
N ILE A 56 -7.48 4.10 14.00
CA ILE A 56 -6.30 4.67 13.33
C ILE A 56 -5.14 3.69 13.53
N TRP A 57 -4.59 3.19 12.42
CA TRP A 57 -3.36 2.42 12.43
C TRP A 57 -2.16 3.30 12.06
N GLN A 58 -1.04 3.10 12.75
CA GLN A 58 0.24 3.76 12.46
C GLN A 58 1.37 2.73 12.55
N GLY A 59 2.28 2.76 11.58
CA GLY A 59 3.43 1.86 11.54
C GLY A 59 4.28 2.10 10.30
N GLU A 60 5.49 1.53 10.31
CA GLU A 60 6.45 1.66 9.21
C GLU A 60 6.35 0.46 8.27
N ILE A 61 6.06 0.73 6.99
CA ILE A 61 5.96 -0.30 5.95
C ILE A 61 7.16 -0.18 5.02
N LYS A 62 7.93 -1.26 4.88
CA LYS A 62 8.95 -1.35 3.83
C LYS A 62 8.30 -1.76 2.52
N ASN A 63 8.20 -0.84 1.59
CA ASN A 63 7.71 -1.08 0.23
C ASN A 63 8.86 -1.40 -0.74
N ARG A 64 8.54 -2.08 -1.83
CA ARG A 64 9.45 -2.35 -2.95
C ARG A 64 8.97 -1.59 -4.17
N LYS A 65 9.89 -0.96 -4.89
CA LYS A 65 9.59 -0.25 -6.14
C LYS A 65 9.27 -1.23 -7.27
N LYS A 66 8.68 -0.71 -8.33
CA LYS A 66 8.37 -1.49 -9.54
C LYS A 66 9.58 -2.23 -10.12
N ASP A 67 10.75 -1.59 -10.10
CA ASP A 67 12.02 -2.14 -10.61
C ASP A 67 12.67 -3.16 -9.66
N GLY A 68 12.07 -3.40 -8.50
CA GLY A 68 12.55 -4.35 -7.51
C GLY A 68 13.47 -3.77 -6.44
N SER A 69 13.85 -2.49 -6.52
CA SER A 69 14.65 -1.80 -5.50
C SER A 69 13.88 -1.43 -4.23
#